data_AF-A0A9X1QKL2-F1
#
_entry.id   AF-A0A9X1QKL2-F1
#
_cell.length_a   1.000
_cell.length_b   1.000
_cell.length_c   1.000
_cell.angle_alpha   90.00
_cell.angle_beta   90.00
_cell.angle_gamma   90.00
#
_symmetry.space_group_name_H-M   'P 1'
#
loop_
_entity.id
_entity.type
_entity.pdbx_description
1 polymer ?
#
loop_
_entity_poly.entity_id
_entity_poly.type
_entity_poly.pdbx_seq_one_letter_code
_entity_poly.pdbx_strand_id
1 'polypeptide(L)'
;MGWSAREVAVAAGIVFAAAVPIGGAIMMVNYANREQISAELEASGNANSYSNRANMAKEDRCLPLATSARAECEAKEDDAARQARHDEYDLAAQRATAIWTRYMGFAAIFGTAFGMLGIVLVLATFRANKRSADAAQDANRPWLHLDIKPGALTISADQVTVNFSLTATNSGKSPAVHVVAFSRLLILSEDEDFPIYIARDTALAVFKHWEGGMVEFGRTVFPDKPESLDSTAFSENGAVAAARGHAKPPNLYLVVGLRYRFLGQQRCTVEAHSLALLDKELRDLKTQANLNERAYILVDHPNTYIT
;
A
#
# COMPACT_ATOMS: atom_id res chain seq x y z
N MET A 1 -10.25 -30.78 -5.76
CA MET A 1 -9.74 -29.39 -5.86
C MET A 1 -9.89 -28.96 -7.32
N GLY A 2 -10.95 -28.22 -7.64
CA GLY A 2 -11.16 -27.68 -8.99
C GLY A 2 -10.62 -26.26 -9.05
N TRP A 3 -9.82 -25.95 -10.07
CA TRP A 3 -9.36 -24.58 -10.31
C TRP A 3 -10.54 -23.75 -10.82
N SER A 4 -10.65 -22.52 -10.35
CA SER A 4 -11.63 -21.57 -10.88
C SER A 4 -11.25 -21.17 -12.31
N ALA A 5 -12.24 -20.79 -13.12
CA ALA A 5 -12.01 -20.33 -14.50
C ALA A 5 -11.00 -19.16 -14.57
N ARG A 6 -10.94 -18.33 -13.52
CA ARG A 6 -9.99 -17.22 -13.40
C ARG A 6 -8.56 -17.71 -13.20
N GLU A 7 -8.34 -18.71 -12.36
CA GLU A 7 -7.00 -19.30 -12.15
C GLU A 7 -6.49 -20.00 -13.41
N VAL A 8 -7.37 -20.70 -14.13
CA VAL A 8 -7.03 -21.32 -15.42
C VAL A 8 -6.65 -20.26 -16.46
N ALA A 9 -7.40 -19.16 -16.56
CA ALA A 9 -7.10 -18.07 -17.48
C ALA A 9 -5.76 -17.38 -17.17
N VAL A 10 -5.46 -17.16 -15.88
CA VAL A 10 -4.17 -16.58 -15.45
C VAL A 10 -3.01 -17.53 -15.79
N ALA A 11 -3.14 -18.82 -15.48
CA ALA A 11 -2.11 -19.80 -15.80
C ALA A 11 -1.88 -19.94 -17.31
N ALA A 12 -2.96 -19.99 -18.11
CA ALA A 12 -2.87 -20.00 -19.57
C ALA A 12 -2.20 -18.73 -20.12
N GLY A 13 -2.52 -17.56 -19.55
CA GLY A 13 -1.89 -16.29 -19.90
C GLY A 13 -0.38 -16.28 -19.63
N ILE A 14 0.06 -16.84 -18.49
CA ILE A 14 1.48 -16.96 -18.14
C ILE A 14 2.21 -17.89 -19.12
N VAL A 15 1.63 -19.06 -19.42
CA VAL A 15 2.22 -20.02 -20.36
C VAL A 15 2.33 -19.41 -21.76
N PHE A 16 1.28 -18.72 -22.23
CA PHE A 16 1.30 -18.04 -23.53
C PHE A 16 2.36 -16.92 -23.57
N ALA A 17 2.44 -16.11 -22.52
CA ALA A 17 3.42 -15.04 -22.40
C ALA A 17 4.87 -15.55 -22.37
N ALA A 18 5.12 -16.77 -21.86
CA ALA A 18 6.43 -17.41 -21.91
C ALA A 18 6.70 -18.11 -23.25
N ALA A 19 5.69 -18.76 -23.85
CA ALA A 19 5.85 -19.53 -25.08
C ALA A 19 6.13 -18.64 -26.31
N VAL A 20 5.48 -17.47 -26.41
CA VAL A 20 5.67 -16.54 -27.54
C VAL A 20 7.12 -16.06 -27.69
N PRO A 21 7.81 -15.54 -26.64
CA PRO A 21 9.19 -15.09 -26.79
C PRO A 21 10.16 -16.25 -27.05
N ILE A 22 9.93 -17.44 -26.47
CA ILE A 22 10.75 -18.63 -26.75
C ILE A 22 10.59 -19.06 -28.22
N GLY A 23 9.35 -19.16 -28.69
CA GLY A 23 9.05 -19.50 -30.09
C GLY A 23 9.62 -18.46 -31.05
N GLY A 24 9.49 -17.17 -30.71
CA GLY A 24 10.09 -16.06 -31.45
C GLY A 24 11.61 -16.16 -31.53
N ALA A 25 12.30 -16.43 -30.42
CA ALA A 25 13.75 -16.60 -30.39
C ALA A 25 14.20 -17.79 -31.26
N ILE A 26 13.51 -18.94 -31.17
CA ILE A 26 13.80 -20.11 -32.00
C ILE A 26 13.60 -19.77 -33.49
N MET A 27 12.50 -19.10 -33.83
CA MET A 27 12.22 -18.72 -35.21
C MET A 27 13.27 -17.72 -35.75
N MET A 28 13.72 -16.79 -34.91
CA MET A 28 14.75 -15.80 -35.24
C MET A 28 16.11 -16.46 -35.48
N VAL A 29 16.52 -17.41 -34.63
CA VAL A 29 17.76 -18.20 -34.83
C VAL A 29 17.68 -19.03 -36.10
N ASN A 30 16.55 -19.69 -36.36
CA ASN A 30 16.35 -20.45 -37.58
C ASN A 30 16.40 -19.57 -38.83
N TYR A 31 15.86 -18.34 -38.76
CA TYR A 31 15.92 -17.38 -39.85
C TYR A 31 17.36 -16.87 -40.08
N ALA A 32 18.08 -16.52 -39.01
CA ALA A 32 19.48 -16.09 -39.08
C ALA A 32 20.38 -17.18 -39.68
N ASN A 33 20.20 -18.43 -39.27
CA ASN A 33 20.93 -19.57 -39.84
C ASN A 33 20.66 -19.74 -41.33
N ARG A 34 19.42 -19.50 -41.80
CA ARG A 34 19.10 -19.59 -43.23
C ARG A 34 19.79 -18.49 -44.04
N GLU A 35 19.81 -17.25 -43.55
CA GLU A 35 20.56 -16.17 -44.21
C GLU A 35 22.06 -16.48 -44.25
N GLN A 36 22.64 -16.96 -43.14
CA GLN A 36 24.06 -17.32 -43.09
C GLN A 36 24.43 -18.39 -44.12
N ILE A 37 23.64 -19.48 -44.20
CA ILE A 37 23.88 -20.54 -45.19
C ILE A 37 23.83 -19.99 -46.62
N SER A 38 22.89 -19.07 -46.91
CA SER A 38 22.79 -18.47 -48.24
C SER A 38 24.01 -17.61 -48.60
N ALA A 39 24.54 -16.84 -47.64
CA ALA A 39 25.72 -16.02 -47.84
C ALA A 39 26.99 -16.86 -48.03
N GLU A 40 27.13 -17.96 -47.27
CA GLU A 40 28.25 -18.90 -47.43
C GLU A 40 28.24 -19.60 -48.80
N LEU A 41 27.05 -19.99 -49.28
CA LEU A 41 26.90 -20.61 -50.60
C LEU A 41 27.26 -19.63 -51.73
N GLU A 42 26.84 -18.37 -51.65
CA GLU A 42 27.19 -17.33 -52.63
C GLU A 42 28.70 -17.03 -52.63
N ALA A 43 29.30 -16.91 -51.43
CA ALA A 43 30.74 -16.70 -51.29
C ALA A 43 31.55 -17.89 -51.87
N SER A 44 31.15 -19.14 -51.59
CA SER A 44 31.79 -20.32 -52.15
C SER A 44 31.64 -20.39 -53.67
N GLY A 45 30.47 -20.05 -54.20
CA GLY A 45 30.22 -19.99 -55.64
C GLY A 45 31.10 -18.95 -56.33
N ASN A 46 31.19 -17.74 -55.77
CA ASN A 46 32.02 -16.66 -56.28
C ASN A 46 33.51 -17.03 -56.23
N ALA A 47 33.98 -17.57 -55.10
CA ALA A 47 35.37 -18.01 -54.91
C ALA A 47 35.79 -19.07 -55.95
N ASN A 48 34.91 -20.04 -56.26
CA ASN A 48 35.16 -21.03 -57.32
C ASN A 48 35.19 -20.38 -58.72
N SER A 49 34.32 -19.40 -58.97
CA SER A 49 34.34 -18.66 -60.23
C SER A 49 35.64 -17.85 -60.40
N TYR A 50 36.18 -17.29 -59.30
CA TYR A 50 37.44 -16.56 -59.28
C TYR A 50 38.62 -17.49 -59.47
N SER A 51 38.66 -18.67 -58.83
CA SER A 51 39.74 -19.63 -59.06
C SER A 51 39.77 -20.12 -60.50
N ASN A 52 38.60 -20.37 -61.11
CA ASN A 52 38.54 -20.78 -62.51
C ASN A 52 39.01 -19.67 -63.45
N ARG A 53 38.58 -18.43 -63.22
CA ARG A 53 39.04 -17.27 -64.01
C ARG A 53 40.52 -16.99 -63.83
N ALA A 54 41.04 -17.11 -62.61
CA ALA A 54 42.46 -16.96 -62.32
C ALA A 54 43.30 -18.05 -62.99
N ASN A 55 42.86 -19.32 -62.96
CA ASN A 55 43.55 -20.41 -63.65
C ASN A 55 43.60 -20.21 -65.17
N MET A 56 42.49 -19.79 -65.79
CA MET A 56 42.46 -19.47 -67.21
C MET A 56 43.40 -18.30 -67.55
N ALA A 57 43.40 -17.24 -66.72
CA ALA A 57 44.30 -16.10 -66.92
C ALA A 57 45.78 -16.45 -66.69
N LYS A 58 46.07 -17.34 -65.72
CA LYS A 58 47.40 -17.88 -65.44
C LYS A 58 47.92 -18.67 -66.63
N GLU A 59 47.09 -19.55 -67.20
CA GLU A 59 47.45 -20.29 -68.40
C GLU A 59 47.74 -19.33 -69.56
N ASP A 60 46.85 -18.40 -69.86
CA ASP A 60 47.00 -17.47 -70.98
C ASP A 60 48.23 -16.55 -70.85
N ARG A 61 48.50 -16.03 -69.65
CA ARG A 61 49.60 -15.08 -69.42
C ARG A 61 50.95 -15.74 -69.17
N CYS A 62 50.98 -16.86 -68.47
CA CYS A 62 52.24 -17.48 -68.03
C CYS A 62 52.75 -18.55 -69.02
N LEU A 63 51.89 -19.18 -69.85
CA LEU A 63 52.36 -20.16 -70.84
C LEU A 63 53.36 -19.61 -71.89
N PRO A 64 53.24 -18.38 -72.41
CA PRO A 64 54.15 -17.88 -73.43
C PRO A 64 55.58 -17.58 -72.92
N LEU A 65 55.77 -17.53 -71.60
CA LEU A 65 57.03 -17.11 -70.98
C LEU A 65 58.07 -18.24 -70.94
N ALA A 66 59.35 -17.86 -70.94
CA ALA A 66 60.46 -18.78 -70.69
C ALA A 66 60.36 -19.44 -69.30
N THR A 67 60.92 -20.64 -69.14
CA THR A 67 60.67 -21.52 -67.97
C THR A 67 60.92 -20.86 -66.61
N SER A 68 61.96 -20.05 -66.46
CA SER A 68 62.25 -19.34 -65.21
C SER A 68 61.25 -18.21 -64.93
N ALA A 69 60.90 -17.41 -65.94
CA ALA A 69 59.90 -16.35 -65.81
C ALA A 69 58.47 -16.89 -65.61
N ARG A 70 58.18 -18.09 -66.14
CA ARG A 70 56.91 -18.78 -65.93
C ARG A 70 56.70 -19.10 -64.44
N ALA A 71 57.71 -19.65 -63.75
CA ALA A 71 57.58 -20.01 -62.34
C ALA A 71 57.24 -18.80 -61.45
N GLU A 72 57.88 -17.64 -61.68
CA GLU A 72 57.57 -16.41 -60.96
C GLU A 72 56.18 -15.86 -61.28
N CYS A 73 55.75 -15.91 -62.55
CA CYS A 73 54.40 -15.54 -62.98
C CYS A 73 53.34 -16.40 -62.28
N GLU A 74 53.54 -17.72 -62.26
CA GLU A 74 52.63 -18.66 -61.64
C GLU A 74 52.50 -18.44 -60.13
N ALA A 75 53.63 -18.23 -59.43
CA ALA A 75 53.62 -17.95 -58.01
C ALA A 75 52.86 -16.66 -57.67
N LYS A 76 53.05 -15.60 -58.48
CA LYS A 76 52.38 -14.31 -58.28
C LYS A 76 50.87 -14.39 -58.52
N GLU A 77 50.43 -15.10 -59.56
CA GLU A 77 49.00 -15.31 -59.82
C GLU A 77 48.36 -16.21 -58.75
N ASP A 78 49.09 -17.22 -58.24
CA ASP A 78 48.60 -18.07 -57.15
C ASP A 78 48.44 -17.30 -55.83
N ASP A 79 49.37 -16.42 -55.50
CA ASP A 79 49.27 -15.56 -54.32
C ASP A 79 48.14 -14.54 -54.48
N ALA A 80 47.98 -13.93 -55.65
CA ALA A 80 46.85 -13.04 -55.94
C ALA A 80 45.49 -13.76 -55.84
N ALA A 81 45.39 -14.99 -56.34
CA ALA A 81 44.18 -15.82 -56.23
C ALA A 81 43.90 -16.28 -54.79
N ARG A 82 44.93 -16.45 -53.96
CA ARG A 82 44.78 -16.70 -52.51
C ARG A 82 44.29 -15.46 -51.79
N GLN A 83 44.87 -14.30 -52.08
CA GLN A 83 44.46 -13.02 -51.49
C GLN A 83 42.99 -12.71 -51.80
N ALA A 84 42.59 -12.81 -53.07
CA ALA A 84 41.21 -12.57 -53.49
C ALA A 84 40.21 -13.54 -52.80
N ARG A 85 40.59 -14.80 -52.61
CA ARG A 85 39.78 -15.76 -51.83
C ARG A 85 39.66 -15.35 -50.37
N HIS A 86 40.75 -14.92 -49.75
CA HIS A 86 40.73 -14.43 -48.38
C HIS A 86 39.82 -13.21 -48.22
N ASP A 87 39.90 -12.25 -49.13
CA ASP A 87 39.11 -11.01 -49.07
C ASP A 87 37.58 -11.31 -49.19
N GLU A 88 37.19 -12.26 -50.04
CA GLU A 88 35.79 -12.69 -50.16
C GLU A 88 35.27 -13.39 -48.89
N TYR A 89 36.08 -14.26 -48.28
CA TYR A 89 35.70 -14.89 -47.01
C TYR A 89 35.62 -13.89 -45.86
N ASP A 90 36.49 -12.87 -45.82
CA ASP A 90 36.43 -11.82 -44.81
C ASP A 90 35.16 -10.96 -44.96
N LEU A 91 34.80 -10.59 -46.20
CA LEU A 91 33.53 -9.90 -46.48
C LEU A 91 32.31 -10.72 -46.04
N ALA A 92 32.31 -12.03 -46.30
CA ALA A 92 31.24 -12.94 -45.86
C ALA A 92 31.17 -13.01 -44.33
N ALA A 93 32.32 -13.13 -43.66
CA ALA A 93 32.41 -13.13 -42.21
C ALA A 93 31.86 -11.82 -41.63
N GLN A 94 32.26 -10.66 -42.14
CA GLN A 94 31.78 -9.35 -41.69
C GLN A 94 30.25 -9.20 -41.83
N ARG A 95 29.67 -9.69 -42.93
CA ARG A 95 28.21 -9.70 -43.13
C ARG A 95 27.52 -10.59 -42.09
N ALA A 96 28.07 -11.78 -41.83
CA ALA A 96 27.53 -12.68 -40.81
C ALA A 96 27.57 -12.04 -39.42
N THR A 97 28.68 -11.40 -39.02
CA THR A 97 28.77 -10.69 -37.74
C THR A 97 27.79 -9.54 -37.63
N ALA A 98 27.57 -8.79 -38.72
CA ALA A 98 26.61 -7.69 -38.75
C ALA A 98 25.17 -8.19 -38.52
N ILE A 99 24.78 -9.30 -39.16
CA ILE A 99 23.47 -9.94 -38.97
C ILE A 99 23.30 -10.39 -37.52
N TRP A 100 24.28 -11.10 -36.96
CA TRP A 100 24.24 -11.55 -35.57
C TRP A 100 24.19 -10.39 -34.57
N THR A 101 24.95 -9.33 -34.81
CA THR A 101 24.95 -8.12 -33.96
C THR A 101 23.59 -7.45 -33.95
N ARG A 102 22.91 -7.38 -35.12
CA ARG A 102 21.54 -6.86 -35.21
C ARG A 102 20.56 -7.68 -34.38
N TYR A 103 20.65 -9.00 -34.42
CA TYR A 103 19.79 -9.88 -33.62
C TYR A 103 20.08 -9.79 -32.12
N MET A 104 21.35 -9.71 -31.72
CA MET A 104 21.70 -9.47 -30.31
C MET A 104 21.15 -8.12 -29.81
N GLY A 105 21.17 -7.08 -30.66
CA GLY A 105 20.54 -5.80 -30.34
C GLY A 105 19.05 -5.93 -30.04
N PHE A 106 18.30 -6.66 -30.88
CA PHE A 106 16.89 -6.93 -30.61
C PHE A 106 16.67 -7.75 -29.33
N ALA A 107 17.48 -8.79 -29.10
CA ALA A 107 17.40 -9.60 -27.89
C ALA A 107 17.61 -8.76 -26.61
N ALA A 108 18.57 -7.82 -26.63
CA ALA A 108 18.81 -6.90 -25.52
C ALA A 108 17.61 -5.98 -25.25
N ILE A 109 16.97 -5.45 -26.30
CA ILE A 109 15.75 -4.63 -26.18
C ILE A 109 14.62 -5.43 -25.54
N PHE A 110 14.36 -6.64 -26.03
CA PHE A 110 13.31 -7.51 -25.47
C PHE A 110 13.63 -7.91 -24.03
N GLY A 111 14.88 -8.30 -23.73
CA GLY A 111 15.31 -8.64 -22.37
C GLY A 111 15.07 -7.50 -21.38
N THR A 112 15.35 -6.26 -21.80
CA THR A 112 15.11 -5.07 -20.98
C THR A 112 13.61 -4.83 -20.77
N ALA A 113 12.79 -4.96 -21.81
CA ALA A 113 11.34 -4.79 -21.72
C ALA A 113 10.69 -5.83 -20.78
N PHE A 114 11.09 -7.10 -20.89
CA PHE A 114 10.64 -8.16 -19.98
C PHE A 114 11.10 -7.92 -18.53
N GLY A 115 12.33 -7.42 -18.34
CA GLY A 115 12.81 -7.01 -17.02
C GLY A 115 11.95 -5.93 -16.38
N MET A 116 11.57 -4.89 -17.13
CA MET A 116 10.67 -3.84 -16.65
C MET A 116 9.28 -4.40 -16.27
N LEU A 117 8.71 -5.28 -17.09
CA LEU A 117 7.44 -5.94 -16.79
C LEU A 117 7.50 -6.76 -15.49
N GLY A 118 8.62 -7.48 -15.26
CA GLY A 118 8.85 -8.21 -14.02
C GLY A 118 8.81 -7.30 -12.79
N ILE A 119 9.46 -6.15 -12.84
CA ILE A 119 9.46 -5.16 -11.75
C ILE A 119 8.04 -4.62 -11.48
N VAL A 120 7.30 -4.28 -12.55
CA VAL A 120 5.92 -3.79 -12.42
C VAL A 120 5.02 -4.84 -11.75
N LEU A 121 5.18 -6.11 -12.11
CA LEU A 121 4.41 -7.21 -11.52
C LEU A 121 4.71 -7.40 -10.03
N VAL A 122 5.99 -7.34 -9.63
CA VAL A 122 6.40 -7.39 -8.22
C VAL A 122 5.79 -6.24 -7.42
N LEU A 123 5.84 -5.01 -7.96
CA LEU A 123 5.23 -3.84 -7.31
C LEU A 123 3.70 -3.98 -7.16
N ALA A 124 3.03 -4.50 -8.20
CA ALA A 124 1.60 -4.77 -8.14
C ALA A 124 1.26 -5.80 -7.05
N THR A 125 2.03 -6.89 -6.95
CA THR A 125 1.86 -7.90 -5.90
C THR A 125 2.09 -7.33 -4.51
N PHE A 126 3.11 -6.50 -4.30
CA PHE A 126 3.32 -5.85 -2.99
C PHE A 126 2.16 -4.94 -2.59
N ARG A 127 1.63 -4.15 -3.53
CA ARG A 127 0.47 -3.29 -3.29
C ARG A 127 -0.78 -4.10 -2.95
N ALA A 128 -1.00 -5.22 -3.65
CA ALA A 128 -2.10 -6.12 -3.35
C ALA A 128 -1.96 -6.75 -1.96
N ASN A 129 -0.79 -7.28 -1.63
CA ASN A 129 -0.49 -7.85 -0.31
C ASN A 129 -0.68 -6.83 0.81
N LYS A 130 -0.22 -5.58 0.60
CA LYS A 130 -0.43 -4.50 1.57
C LYS A 130 -1.92 -4.25 1.80
N ARG A 131 -2.71 -4.11 0.73
CA ARG A 131 -4.17 -3.91 0.87
C ARG A 131 -4.86 -5.08 1.56
N SER A 132 -4.44 -6.32 1.28
CA SER A 132 -4.97 -7.51 1.96
C SER A 132 -4.59 -7.55 3.43
N ALA A 133 -3.36 -7.15 3.79
CA ALA A 133 -2.92 -7.05 5.17
C ALA A 133 -3.68 -5.96 5.93
N ASP A 134 -3.84 -4.77 5.32
CA ASP A 134 -4.62 -3.66 5.88
C ASP A 134 -6.08 -4.09 6.10
N ALA A 135 -6.71 -4.73 5.11
CA ALA A 135 -8.09 -5.22 5.24
C ALA A 135 -8.23 -6.35 6.29
N ALA A 136 -7.26 -7.26 6.38
CA ALA A 136 -7.25 -8.29 7.41
C ALA A 136 -7.03 -7.69 8.81
N GLN A 137 -6.24 -6.63 8.91
CA GLN A 137 -6.03 -5.89 10.14
C GLN A 137 -7.32 -5.16 10.56
N ASP A 138 -7.98 -4.45 9.64
CA ASP A 138 -9.24 -3.75 9.92
C ASP A 138 -10.36 -4.73 10.29
N ALA A 139 -10.42 -5.89 9.63
CA ALA A 139 -11.38 -6.96 9.96
C ALA A 139 -11.16 -7.57 11.36
N ASN A 140 -9.94 -7.46 11.89
CA ASN A 140 -9.57 -7.95 13.22
C ASN A 140 -9.46 -6.84 14.27
N ARG A 141 -9.84 -5.59 13.95
CA ARG A 141 -9.81 -4.48 14.91
C ARG A 141 -10.85 -4.69 16.03
N PRO A 142 -10.55 -4.33 17.29
CA PRO A 142 -11.56 -4.27 18.33
C PRO A 142 -12.47 -3.07 18.09
N TRP A 143 -13.78 -3.29 18.19
CA TRP A 143 -14.79 -2.24 18.08
C TRP A 143 -15.48 -2.14 19.43
N LEU A 144 -15.16 -1.10 20.20
CA LEU A 144 -15.76 -0.90 21.52
C LEU A 144 -17.05 -0.10 21.38
N HIS A 145 -18.10 -0.57 22.02
CA HIS A 145 -19.35 0.14 22.22
C HIS A 145 -19.48 0.50 23.70
N LEU A 146 -19.91 1.72 23.97
CA LEU A 146 -20.15 2.20 25.32
C LEU A 146 -21.63 2.22 25.65
N ASP A 147 -21.98 1.55 26.75
CA ASP A 147 -23.25 1.71 27.43
C ASP A 147 -23.02 2.58 28.68
N ILE A 148 -23.63 3.76 28.71
CA ILE A 148 -23.50 4.73 29.79
C ILE A 148 -24.79 4.70 30.60
N LYS A 149 -24.71 4.14 31.81
CA LYS A 149 -25.84 4.15 32.74
C LYS A 149 -25.71 5.34 33.69
N PRO A 150 -26.67 6.28 33.65
CA PRO A 150 -26.63 7.44 34.52
C PRO A 150 -26.72 7.02 35.99
N GLY A 151 -25.94 7.68 36.85
CA GLY A 151 -25.99 7.50 38.30
C GLY A 151 -26.37 8.80 39.00
N ALA A 152 -25.93 8.96 40.25
CA ALA A 152 -26.29 10.13 41.05
C ALA A 152 -25.57 11.40 40.56
N LEU A 153 -26.34 12.48 40.40
CA LEU A 153 -25.85 13.85 40.23
C LEU A 153 -25.77 14.50 41.62
N THR A 154 -24.62 15.09 41.94
CA THR A 154 -24.42 15.84 43.18
C THR A 154 -23.92 17.23 42.84
N ILE A 155 -24.70 18.24 43.20
CA ILE A 155 -24.38 19.64 42.97
C ILE A 155 -23.97 20.24 44.32
N SER A 156 -22.75 20.75 44.40
CA SER A 156 -22.23 21.47 45.56
C SER A 156 -22.04 22.96 45.23
N ALA A 157 -21.57 23.75 46.21
CA ALA A 157 -21.34 25.18 46.01
C ALA A 157 -20.34 25.46 44.87
N ASP A 158 -19.31 24.61 44.75
CA ASP A 158 -18.13 24.87 43.93
C ASP A 158 -17.93 23.84 42.81
N GLN A 159 -18.65 22.71 42.85
CA GLN A 159 -18.45 21.59 41.94
C GLN A 159 -19.76 20.84 41.66
N VAL A 160 -19.93 20.38 40.42
CA VAL A 160 -20.93 19.38 40.02
C VAL A 160 -20.22 18.05 39.81
N THR A 161 -20.74 17.00 40.44
CA THR A 161 -20.25 15.63 40.32
C THR A 161 -21.33 14.76 39.70
N VAL A 162 -20.98 13.96 38.69
CA VAL A 162 -21.86 12.95 38.10
C VAL A 162 -21.21 11.59 38.29
N ASN A 163 -21.86 10.75 39.08
CA ASN A 163 -21.56 9.32 39.13
C ASN A 163 -22.31 8.63 37.99
N PHE A 164 -21.65 7.74 37.26
CA PHE A 164 -22.28 6.94 36.22
C PHE A 164 -21.54 5.60 36.10
N SER A 165 -22.24 4.57 35.62
CA SER A 165 -21.62 3.28 35.33
C SER A 165 -21.38 3.19 33.83
N LEU A 166 -20.13 2.98 33.44
CA LEU A 166 -19.78 2.74 32.04
C LEU A 166 -19.58 1.25 31.82
N THR A 167 -20.16 0.69 30.77
CA THR A 167 -19.89 -0.68 30.33
C THR A 167 -19.36 -0.64 28.90
N ALA A 168 -18.15 -1.15 28.70
CA ALA A 168 -17.56 -1.29 27.37
C ALA A 168 -17.80 -2.71 26.85
N THR A 169 -18.36 -2.82 25.65
CA THR A 169 -18.58 -4.10 24.96
C THR A 169 -17.79 -4.12 23.67
N ASN A 170 -16.94 -5.13 23.48
CA ASN A 170 -16.16 -5.28 22.26
C ASN A 170 -16.89 -6.18 21.26
N SER A 171 -17.32 -5.61 20.13
CA SER A 171 -17.93 -6.33 19.00
C SER A 171 -16.91 -6.74 17.93
N GLY A 172 -15.64 -6.37 18.11
CA GLY A 172 -14.54 -6.78 17.24
C GLY A 172 -14.03 -8.19 17.55
N LYS A 173 -13.18 -8.72 16.66
CA LYS A 173 -12.68 -10.11 16.76
C LYS A 173 -11.42 -10.27 17.64
N SER A 174 -10.87 -9.16 18.12
CA SER A 174 -9.66 -9.16 18.94
C SER A 174 -9.86 -8.41 20.24
N PRO A 175 -9.09 -8.71 21.30
CA PRO A 175 -9.19 -7.99 22.55
C PRO A 175 -8.68 -6.54 22.41
N ALA A 176 -9.41 -5.60 23.01
CA ALA A 176 -8.90 -4.25 23.26
C ALA A 176 -8.11 -4.28 24.57
N VAL A 177 -6.84 -3.87 24.53
CA VAL A 177 -5.96 -3.87 25.72
C VAL A 177 -5.73 -2.45 26.19
N HIS A 178 -5.41 -2.28 27.48
CA HIS A 178 -5.24 -0.97 28.12
C HIS A 178 -6.44 -0.03 27.86
N VAL A 179 -7.65 -0.57 27.97
CA VAL A 179 -8.89 0.21 27.88
C VAL A 179 -8.98 1.09 29.13
N VAL A 180 -8.99 2.40 28.90
CA VAL A 180 -9.17 3.41 29.94
C VAL A 180 -10.29 4.33 29.50
N ALA A 181 -11.25 4.52 30.40
CA ALA A 181 -12.31 5.50 30.24
C ALA A 181 -11.90 6.82 30.87
N PHE A 182 -12.26 7.90 30.20
CA PHE A 182 -12.10 9.25 30.69
C PHE A 182 -13.45 9.94 30.60
N SER A 183 -13.73 10.78 31.57
CA SER A 183 -14.95 11.56 31.56
C SER A 183 -14.71 12.95 32.07
N ARG A 184 -15.41 13.90 31.45
CA ARG A 184 -15.38 15.29 31.84
C ARG A 184 -16.78 15.86 31.81
N LEU A 185 -17.05 16.72 32.78
CA LEU A 185 -18.30 17.47 32.84
C LEU A 185 -18.03 18.89 32.34
N LEU A 186 -18.75 19.32 31.31
CA LEU A 186 -18.69 20.67 30.75
C LEU A 186 -19.96 21.41 31.12
N ILE A 187 -19.81 22.64 31.61
CA ILE A 187 -20.92 23.54 31.93
C ILE A 187 -20.88 24.66 30.91
N LEU A 188 -21.87 24.73 30.03
CA LEU A 188 -21.93 25.74 28.96
C LEU A 188 -23.18 26.60 29.13
N SER A 189 -23.09 27.90 28.81
CA SER A 189 -24.24 28.81 28.88
C SER A 189 -25.21 28.56 27.72
N GLU A 190 -26.52 28.77 27.91
CA GLU A 190 -27.53 28.70 26.83
C GLU A 190 -27.49 29.92 25.89
N ASP A 191 -26.87 31.03 26.31
CA ASP A 191 -26.68 32.21 25.45
C ASP A 191 -25.67 31.99 24.32
N GLU A 192 -24.90 30.94 24.48
CA GLU A 192 -24.00 30.42 23.50
C GLU A 192 -24.82 29.47 22.61
N ASP A 193 -25.20 29.88 21.39
CA ASP A 193 -25.68 29.03 20.26
C ASP A 193 -24.61 27.98 19.84
N PHE A 194 -23.92 27.40 20.81
CA PHE A 194 -22.68 26.69 20.64
C PHE A 194 -23.03 25.22 20.48
N PRO A 195 -22.89 24.69 19.27
CA PRO A 195 -23.35 23.36 18.97
C PRO A 195 -22.47 22.35 19.72
N ILE A 196 -23.07 21.22 20.04
CA ILE A 196 -22.48 19.96 20.51
C ILE A 196 -21.07 19.64 19.97
N TYR A 197 -20.73 20.14 18.78
CA TYR A 197 -19.40 20.09 18.15
C TYR A 197 -18.28 20.75 18.98
N ILE A 198 -18.50 21.90 19.62
CA ILE A 198 -17.45 22.54 20.44
C ILE A 198 -17.19 21.74 21.70
N ALA A 199 -18.23 21.24 22.38
CA ALA A 199 -18.07 20.34 23.51
C ALA A 199 -17.25 19.09 23.13
N ARG A 200 -17.53 18.52 21.94
CA ARG A 200 -16.75 17.42 21.37
C ARG A 200 -15.31 17.82 21.08
N ASP A 201 -15.06 18.94 20.41
CA ASP A 201 -13.71 19.38 20.03
C ASP A 201 -12.86 19.77 21.26
N THR A 202 -13.47 20.44 22.24
CA THR A 202 -12.84 20.72 23.53
C THR A 202 -12.50 19.42 24.25
N ALA A 203 -13.40 18.43 24.26
CA ALA A 203 -13.09 17.13 24.83
C ALA A 203 -11.95 16.44 24.08
N LEU A 204 -11.96 16.42 22.74
CA LEU A 204 -10.87 15.88 21.93
C LEU A 204 -9.54 16.57 22.19
N ALA A 205 -9.52 17.90 22.33
CA ALA A 205 -8.33 18.67 22.64
C ALA A 205 -7.78 18.34 24.03
N VAL A 206 -8.66 18.21 25.02
CA VAL A 206 -8.31 17.77 26.38
C VAL A 206 -7.75 16.34 26.34
N PHE A 207 -8.38 15.44 25.59
CA PHE A 207 -7.90 14.06 25.44
C PHE A 207 -6.52 13.98 24.79
N LYS A 208 -6.25 14.79 23.75
CA LYS A 208 -4.92 14.90 23.14
C LYS A 208 -3.86 15.37 24.12
N HIS A 209 -4.17 16.33 24.98
CA HIS A 209 -3.22 16.82 25.99
C HIS A 209 -2.80 15.73 26.98
N TRP A 210 -3.69 14.80 27.28
CA TRP A 210 -3.43 13.67 28.18
C TRP A 210 -2.69 12.49 27.53
N GLU A 211 -2.39 12.54 26.22
CA GLU A 211 -1.66 11.46 25.52
C GLU A 211 -0.24 11.26 26.06
N GLY A 212 0.40 12.31 26.59
CA GLY A 212 1.78 12.28 27.08
C GLY A 212 1.96 11.78 28.52
N GLY A 213 0.87 11.61 29.28
CA GLY A 213 0.96 11.51 30.75
C GLY A 213 0.60 10.18 31.41
N MET A 214 0.13 9.15 30.68
CA MET A 214 -0.58 8.05 31.35
C MET A 214 0.06 6.66 31.38
N VAL A 215 -0.23 6.05 32.52
CA VAL A 215 0.28 4.84 33.17
C VAL A 215 -0.17 3.57 32.44
N GLU A 216 0.65 2.52 32.48
CA GLU A 216 0.45 1.22 31.81
C GLU A 216 -0.77 0.41 32.29
N PHE A 217 -1.62 0.94 33.18
CA PHE A 217 -2.74 0.20 33.77
C PHE A 217 -4.07 0.56 33.10
N GLY A 218 -4.54 -0.31 32.22
CA GLY A 218 -5.91 -0.28 31.69
C GLY A 218 -6.47 -1.70 31.59
N ARG A 219 -7.78 -1.84 31.52
CA ARG A 219 -8.42 -3.17 31.47
C ARG A 219 -8.30 -3.78 30.08
N THR A 220 -8.48 -5.10 29.98
CA THR A 220 -8.62 -5.78 28.68
C THR A 220 -10.08 -6.11 28.46
N VAL A 221 -10.65 -5.60 27.37
CA VAL A 221 -12.04 -5.89 26.97
C VAL A 221 -12.00 -6.91 25.84
N PHE A 222 -12.32 -8.15 26.18
CA PHE A 222 -12.38 -9.26 25.23
C PHE A 222 -13.66 -9.18 24.37
N PRO A 223 -13.63 -9.75 23.15
CA PRO A 223 -14.82 -9.89 22.32
C PRO A 223 -15.99 -10.50 23.09
N ASP A 224 -17.19 -9.94 22.92
CA ASP A 224 -18.46 -10.40 23.49
C ASP A 224 -18.49 -10.48 25.03
N LYS A 225 -17.52 -9.90 25.72
CA LYS A 225 -17.47 -9.83 27.18
C LYS A 225 -17.58 -8.38 27.63
N PRO A 226 -18.76 -7.93 28.07
CA PRO A 226 -18.93 -6.58 28.59
C PRO A 226 -18.06 -6.40 29.84
N GLU A 227 -17.33 -5.30 29.90
CA GLU A 227 -16.46 -4.95 31.01
C GLU A 227 -16.94 -3.63 31.62
N SER A 228 -17.18 -3.66 32.94
CA SER A 228 -17.55 -2.45 33.68
C SER A 228 -16.33 -1.58 33.94
N LEU A 229 -16.43 -0.32 33.58
CA LEU A 229 -15.44 0.72 33.79
C LEU A 229 -16.06 1.74 34.75
N ASP A 230 -15.89 1.52 36.06
CA ASP A 230 -16.38 2.48 37.05
C ASP A 230 -15.76 3.86 36.81
N SER A 231 -16.59 4.91 36.72
CA SER A 231 -16.13 6.25 36.40
C SER A 231 -16.95 7.31 37.12
N THR A 232 -16.27 8.38 37.54
CA THR A 232 -16.89 9.57 38.10
C THR A 232 -16.39 10.78 37.33
N ALA A 233 -17.30 11.65 36.92
CA ALA A 233 -16.96 12.91 36.27
C ALA A 233 -17.17 14.08 37.24
N PHE A 234 -16.26 15.04 37.15
CA PHE A 234 -16.27 16.26 37.94
C PHE A 234 -16.23 17.47 37.01
N SER A 235 -16.94 18.55 37.36
CA SER A 235 -16.73 19.85 36.73
C SER A 235 -15.38 20.43 37.13
N GLU A 236 -14.79 21.26 36.26
CA GLU A 236 -13.62 22.07 36.65
C GLU A 236 -13.96 23.00 37.83
N ASN A 237 -12.98 23.23 38.70
CA ASN A 237 -13.13 24.17 39.82
C ASN A 237 -13.47 25.57 39.28
N GLY A 238 -14.51 26.20 39.82
CA GLY A 238 -14.94 27.54 39.40
C GLY A 238 -15.88 27.57 38.19
N ALA A 239 -16.07 26.47 37.46
CA ALA A 239 -17.04 26.41 36.36
C ALA A 239 -18.47 26.64 36.88
N VAL A 240 -18.79 26.14 38.07
CA VAL A 240 -20.09 26.36 38.73
C VAL A 240 -20.28 27.83 39.11
N ALA A 241 -19.24 28.46 39.65
CA ALA A 241 -19.28 29.87 40.03
C ALA A 241 -19.44 30.78 38.80
N ALA A 242 -18.73 30.49 37.71
CA ALA A 242 -18.88 31.17 36.43
C ALA A 242 -20.31 31.03 35.89
N ALA A 243 -20.86 29.81 35.92
CA ALA A 243 -22.21 29.52 35.42
C ALA A 243 -23.33 30.25 36.19
N ARG A 244 -23.16 30.52 37.50
CA ARG A 244 -24.13 31.26 38.33
C ARG A 244 -24.31 32.72 37.93
N GLY A 245 -23.33 33.31 37.25
CA GLY A 245 -23.38 34.72 36.81
C GLY A 245 -24.26 34.96 35.57
N HIS A 246 -24.72 33.90 34.89
CA HIS A 246 -25.47 34.02 33.65
C HIS A 246 -26.98 34.14 33.88
N ALA A 247 -27.66 34.87 32.99
CA ALA A 247 -29.10 35.09 33.08
C ALA A 247 -29.91 33.81 32.78
N LYS A 248 -29.40 32.97 31.88
CA LYS A 248 -29.99 31.69 31.49
C LYS A 248 -29.37 30.52 32.26
N PRO A 249 -30.14 29.44 32.49
CA PRO A 249 -29.61 28.24 33.12
C PRO A 249 -28.51 27.63 32.24
N PRO A 250 -27.40 27.16 32.83
CA PRO A 250 -26.37 26.47 32.08
C PRO A 250 -26.83 25.06 31.65
N ASN A 251 -26.35 24.62 30.50
CA ASN A 251 -26.45 23.23 30.05
C ASN A 251 -25.25 22.43 30.56
N LEU A 252 -25.53 21.21 31.01
CA LEU A 252 -24.53 20.30 31.52
C LEU A 252 -24.29 19.18 30.51
N TYR A 253 -23.05 19.07 30.05
CA TYR A 253 -22.62 18.05 29.08
C TYR A 253 -21.65 17.09 29.75
N LEU A 254 -22.03 15.83 29.85
CA LEU A 254 -21.09 14.76 30.20
C LEU A 254 -20.42 14.30 28.90
N VAL A 255 -19.10 14.47 28.83
CA VAL A 255 -18.30 13.91 27.76
C VAL A 255 -17.55 12.69 28.26
N VAL A 256 -17.84 11.53 27.69
CA VAL A 256 -17.13 10.28 27.96
C VAL A 256 -16.31 9.91 26.75
N GLY A 257 -15.06 9.53 26.97
CA GLY A 257 -14.26 8.91 25.92
C GLY A 257 -13.48 7.70 26.39
N LEU A 258 -13.17 6.84 25.42
CA LEU A 258 -12.34 5.66 25.62
C LEU A 258 -10.99 5.86 24.94
N ARG A 259 -9.96 5.29 25.56
CA ARG A 259 -8.68 5.02 24.92
C ARG A 259 -8.40 3.54 25.06
N TYR A 260 -7.95 2.91 23.98
CA TYR A 260 -7.50 1.53 24.00
C TYR A 260 -6.37 1.30 23.01
N ARG A 261 -5.64 0.20 23.18
CA ARG A 261 -4.61 -0.29 22.27
C ARG A 261 -5.04 -1.61 21.64
N PHE A 262 -4.47 -1.86 20.47
CA PHE A 262 -4.53 -3.16 19.79
C PHE A 262 -3.12 -3.77 19.81
N LEU A 263 -3.03 -5.08 20.07
CA LEU A 263 -1.75 -5.80 20.17
C LEU A 263 -0.87 -5.52 18.93
N GLY A 264 0.31 -4.93 19.17
CA GLY A 264 1.28 -4.62 18.12
C GLY A 264 1.21 -3.21 17.52
N GLN A 265 0.29 -2.33 17.96
CA GLN A 265 0.28 -0.91 17.55
C GLN A 265 0.03 0.06 18.70
N GLN A 266 0.72 1.22 18.65
CA GLN A 266 0.48 2.36 19.54
C GLN A 266 -0.58 3.32 18.96
N ARG A 267 -1.70 2.80 18.47
CA ARG A 267 -2.81 3.65 18.02
C ARG A 267 -3.86 3.76 19.11
N CYS A 268 -4.35 4.98 19.32
CA CYS A 268 -5.40 5.31 20.27
C CYS A 268 -6.63 5.68 19.46
N THR A 269 -7.75 5.00 19.68
CA THR A 269 -9.04 5.46 19.16
C THR A 269 -9.73 6.22 20.28
N VAL A 270 -10.19 7.43 20.00
CA VAL A 270 -10.95 8.26 20.94
C VAL A 270 -12.37 8.36 20.43
N GLU A 271 -13.28 7.68 21.10
CA GLU A 271 -14.72 7.93 20.93
C GLU A 271 -15.14 8.99 21.95
N ALA A 272 -16.04 9.91 21.58
CA ALA A 272 -16.54 10.94 22.47
C ALA A 272 -18.07 10.93 22.42
N HIS A 273 -18.70 10.63 23.54
CA HIS A 273 -20.15 10.74 23.69
C HIS A 273 -20.46 11.99 24.48
N SER A 274 -21.27 12.88 23.93
CA SER A 274 -21.83 14.02 24.65
C SER A 274 -23.25 13.71 25.06
N LEU A 275 -23.50 13.74 26.35
CA LEU A 275 -24.83 13.58 26.91
C LEU A 275 -25.31 14.95 27.39
N ALA A 276 -26.37 15.47 26.77
CA ALA A 276 -27.02 16.68 27.22
C ALA A 276 -27.98 16.35 28.37
N LEU A 277 -27.70 16.88 29.55
CA LEU A 277 -28.62 16.80 30.68
C LEU A 277 -29.70 17.86 30.48
N LEU A 278 -30.72 17.48 29.73
CA LEU A 278 -31.90 18.29 29.46
C LEU A 278 -32.77 18.31 30.70
N ASP A 279 -32.59 19.37 31.47
CA ASP A 279 -33.11 19.36 32.81
C ASP A 279 -34.34 20.28 32.95
N LYS A 280 -35.49 19.61 33.12
CA LYS A 280 -36.72 20.24 33.58
C LYS A 280 -36.66 20.48 35.10
N GLU A 281 -35.75 19.84 35.83
CA GLU A 281 -35.54 19.91 37.30
C GLU A 281 -34.48 20.96 37.72
N LEU A 282 -33.49 21.30 36.89
CA LEU A 282 -32.53 22.42 37.12
C LEU A 282 -33.24 23.77 37.15
N ARG A 283 -34.41 23.88 36.49
CA ARG A 283 -35.27 25.05 36.61
C ARG A 283 -35.86 25.20 38.02
N ASP A 284 -36.11 24.09 38.72
CA ASP A 284 -36.63 24.09 40.09
C ASP A 284 -35.53 24.24 41.16
N LEU A 285 -34.27 23.95 40.82
CA LEU A 285 -33.08 24.15 41.67
C LEU A 285 -32.78 25.61 42.03
N LYS A 286 -33.37 26.60 41.35
CA LYS A 286 -33.30 28.01 41.81
C LYS A 286 -34.03 28.23 43.15
N THR A 287 -34.84 27.28 43.60
CA THR A 287 -35.79 27.49 44.70
C THR A 287 -35.48 26.71 45.98
N GLN A 288 -34.68 25.64 45.95
CA GLN A 288 -34.38 24.85 47.17
C GLN A 288 -32.95 24.31 47.19
N ALA A 289 -32.12 24.88 48.07
CA ALA A 289 -30.74 24.48 48.32
C ALA A 289 -30.59 23.18 49.15
N ASN A 290 -31.56 22.26 49.11
CA ASN A 290 -31.56 21.11 50.03
C ASN A 290 -32.37 19.88 49.57
N LEU A 291 -32.24 19.45 48.30
CA LEU A 291 -32.86 18.22 47.83
C LEU A 291 -31.82 17.23 47.27
N ASN A 292 -31.79 16.04 47.88
CA ASN A 292 -31.19 14.80 47.36
C ASN A 292 -32.12 14.18 46.29
N GLU A 293 -32.44 14.91 45.21
CA GLU A 293 -33.31 14.39 44.14
C GLU A 293 -32.51 13.93 42.92
N ARG A 294 -33.02 12.86 42.30
CA ARG A 294 -32.38 12.11 41.23
C ARG A 294 -32.81 12.67 39.87
N ALA A 295 -31.94 13.45 39.24
CA ALA A 295 -32.13 13.91 37.86
C ALA A 295 -32.07 12.75 36.85
N TYR A 296 -32.97 12.78 35.86
CA TYR A 296 -32.99 11.80 34.76
C TYR A 296 -32.19 12.30 33.56
N ILE A 297 -31.46 11.37 32.95
CA ILE A 297 -30.49 11.62 31.89
C ILE A 297 -31.08 11.19 30.54
N LEU A 298 -31.14 12.10 29.57
CA LEU A 298 -31.52 11.81 28.17
C LEU A 298 -30.26 11.60 27.33
N VAL A 299 -30.09 10.40 26.79
CA VAL A 299 -28.98 10.04 25.88
C VAL A 299 -29.41 10.30 24.45
N ASP A 300 -28.81 11.28 23.78
CA ASP A 300 -28.93 11.45 22.32
C ASP A 300 -27.80 10.65 21.64
N HIS A 301 -28.16 9.75 20.72
CA HIS A 301 -27.22 8.81 20.09
C HIS A 301 -26.89 9.22 18.64
N PRO A 302 -25.82 9.99 18.40
CA PRO A 302 -25.17 10.00 17.09
C PRO A 302 -23.92 9.12 17.12
N ASN A 303 -24.04 7.87 16.66
CA ASN A 303 -22.90 6.97 16.42
C ASN A 303 -21.94 7.62 15.41
N THR A 304 -20.87 8.26 15.87
CA THR A 304 -19.87 8.89 15.00
C THR A 304 -18.50 8.28 15.27
N TYR A 305 -18.07 7.38 14.39
CA TYR A 305 -16.75 6.75 14.46
C TYR A 305 -15.67 7.72 13.98
N ILE A 306 -14.66 7.99 14.81
CA ILE A 306 -13.44 8.73 14.42
C ILE A 306 -12.31 7.70 14.36
N THR A 307 -11.83 7.41 13.15
CA THR A 307 -10.67 6.52 12.91
C THR A 307 -9.36 7.26 12.94
#